data_AF-A0A9E1QWH9-F1
#
_entry.id   AF-A0A9E1QWH9-F1
#
_cell.length_a   1.000
_cell.length_b   1.000
_cell.length_c   1.000
_cell.angle_alpha   90.00
_cell.angle_beta   90.00
_cell.angle_gamma   90.00
#
_symmetry.space_group_name_H-M   'P 1'
#
loop_
_entity.id
_entity.type
_entity.pdbx_description
1 polymer ?
#
loop_
_entity_poly.entity_id
_entity_poly.type
_entity_poly.pdbx_seq_one_letter_code
_entity_poly.pdbx_strand_id
1 'polypeptide(L)' 'MIITTTETIPNKEITESLGIARGSTVRARNVARDIFAGIKNLVGGEIEEYTKLQAQSREQALS' A
#
# COMPACT_ATOMS: atom_id res chain seq x y z
N MET A 1 -8.17 -10.52 11.09
CA MET A 1 -6.91 -10.20 11.82
C MET A 1 -6.99 -8.74 12.24
N ILE A 2 -6.61 -8.40 13.48
CA ILE A 2 -6.52 -6.99 13.89
C ILE A 2 -5.17 -6.48 13.41
N ILE A 3 -5.18 -5.47 12.54
CA ILE A 3 -3.98 -4.77 12.09
C ILE A 3 -4.12 -3.33 12.58
N THR A 4 -3.13 -2.87 13.33
CA THR A 4 -3.11 -1.51 13.83
C THR A 4 -1.70 -0.96 13.68
N THR A 5 -1.60 0.35 13.50
CA THR A 5 -0.34 1.10 13.56
C THR A 5 -0.01 1.55 15.00
N THR A 6 -0.87 1.23 15.97
CA THR A 6 -0.66 1.50 17.39
C THR A 6 0.09 0.36 18.08
N GLU A 7 0.83 0.68 19.12
CA GLU A 7 1.57 -0.32 19.92
C GLU A 7 0.66 -1.24 20.72
N THR A 8 -0.48 -0.72 21.19
CA THR A 8 -1.47 -1.46 21.98
C THR A 8 -2.86 -1.37 21.37
N ILE A 9 -3.75 -2.31 21.75
CA ILE A 9 -5.15 -2.32 21.34
C ILE A 9 -6.01 -2.08 22.59
N PRO A 10 -6.86 -1.04 22.62
CA PRO A 10 -7.73 -0.76 23.76
C PRO A 10 -8.57 -1.98 24.17
N ASN A 11 -8.67 -2.23 25.48
CA ASN A 11 -9.39 -3.37 26.06
C ASN A 11 -8.87 -4.75 25.63
N LYS A 12 -7.59 -4.86 25.24
CA LYS A 12 -6.91 -6.14 24.97
C LYS A 12 -5.52 -6.14 25.62
N GLU A 13 -5.12 -7.32 26.10
CA GLU A 13 -3.79 -7.57 26.64
C GLU A 13 -2.97 -8.40 25.65
N ILE A 14 -1.71 -8.02 25.40
CA ILE A 14 -0.77 -8.77 24.57
C ILE A 14 -0.09 -9.81 25.45
N THR A 15 -0.37 -11.09 25.23
CA THR A 15 0.17 -12.20 26.06
C THR A 15 1.56 -12.65 25.63
N GLU A 16 1.94 -12.40 24.38
CA GLU A 16 3.22 -12.83 23.81
C GLU A 16 3.63 -11.91 22.65
N SER A 17 4.94 -11.65 22.52
CA SER A 17 5.52 -10.92 21.39
C SER A 17 6.30 -11.88 20.50
N LEU A 18 5.82 -12.10 19.28
CA LEU A 18 6.42 -13.04 18.31
C LEU A 18 7.52 -12.41 17.44
N GLY A 19 7.91 -11.16 17.72
CA GLY A 19 8.85 -10.40 16.88
C GLY A 19 8.19 -9.70 15.69
N ILE A 20 9.00 -9.18 14.78
CA ILE A 20 8.54 -8.33 13.66
C ILE A 20 8.23 -9.18 12.43
N ALA A 21 6.99 -9.11 11.95
CA ALA A 21 6.62 -9.58 10.61
C ALA A 21 6.82 -8.45 9.57
N ARG A 22 7.38 -8.78 8.39
CA ARG A 22 7.53 -7.83 7.27
C ARG A 22 7.13 -8.50 5.95
N GLY A 23 6.32 -7.80 5.16
CA GLY A 23 6.00 -8.15 3.78
C GLY A 23 6.46 -7.05 2.82
N SER A 24 6.83 -7.42 1.59
CA SER A 24 7.22 -6.49 0.53
C SER A 24 6.72 -7.00 -0.82
N THR A 25 6.30 -6.08 -1.69
CA THR A 25 5.96 -6.39 -3.08
C THR A 25 6.38 -5.23 -3.98
N VAL A 26 6.77 -5.54 -5.20
CA VAL A 26 7.14 -4.58 -6.23
C VAL A 26 6.25 -4.83 -7.43
N ARG A 27 5.62 -3.77 -7.95
CA ARG A 27 4.84 -3.84 -9.19
C ARG A 27 5.31 -2.79 -10.18
N ALA A 28 5.54 -3.23 -11.41
CA ALA A 28 5.84 -2.36 -12.54
C ALA A 28 4.57 -2.09 -13.37
N ARG A 29 4.55 -0.96 -14.07
CA ARG A 29 3.54 -0.62 -15.09
C ARG A 29 4.20 -0.58 -16.47
N ASN A 30 3.38 -0.64 -17.50
CA ASN A 30 3.83 -0.56 -18.89
C ASN A 30 4.00 0.91 -19.33
N VAL A 31 5.08 1.18 -20.06
CA VAL A 31 5.53 2.52 -20.55
C VAL A 31 4.42 3.34 -21.22
N ALA A 32 3.46 2.69 -21.91
CA ALA A 32 2.36 3.38 -22.57
C ALA A 32 1.43 4.16 -21.60
N ARG A 33 1.29 3.68 -20.36
CA ARG A 33 0.45 4.36 -19.35
C ARG A 33 1.17 5.50 -18.66
N ASP A 34 2.50 5.41 -18.54
CA ASP A 34 3.35 6.46 -17.96
C ASP A 34 3.33 7.73 -18.83
N ILE A 35 3.16 7.60 -20.16
CA ILE A 35 3.02 8.74 -21.09
C ILE A 35 1.70 9.50 -20.85
N PHE A 36 0.57 8.79 -20.73
CA PHE A 36 -0.73 9.41 -20.44
C PHE A 36 -0.77 10.03 -19.03
N ALA A 37 -0.09 9.41 -18.06
CA ALA A 37 0.13 9.98 -16.74
C ALA A 37 0.96 11.28 -16.79
N GLY A 38 1.99 11.34 -17.63
CA GLY A 38 2.79 12.55 -17.86
C GLY A 38 1.95 13.73 -18.33
N ILE A 39 0.98 13.49 -19.22
CA ILE A 39 0.02 14.52 -19.68
C ILE A 39 -0.92 14.95 -18.55
N LYS A 40 -1.45 14.01 -17.76
CA LYS A 40 -2.30 14.32 -16.60
C LYS A 40 -1.56 15.09 -15.50
N ASN A 41 -0.28 14.79 -15.24
CA ASN A 41 0.53 15.51 -14.27
C ASN A 41 0.71 17.00 -14.63
N LEU A 42 0.72 17.33 -15.92
CA LEU A 42 0.84 18.72 -16.39
C LEU A 42 -0.45 19.53 -16.20
N VAL A 43 -1.61 18.87 -16.32
CA VAL A 43 -2.95 19.49 -16.19
C VAL A 43 -3.44 19.48 -14.75
N GLY A 44 -2.87 18.60 -13.91
CA GLY A 44 -3.27 18.38 -12.53
C GLY A 44 -4.43 17.39 -12.39
N GLY A 45 -4.41 16.59 -11.33
CA GLY A 45 -5.42 15.58 -11.03
C GLY A 45 -4.82 14.25 -10.60
N GLU A 46 -5.63 13.41 -9.96
CA GLU A 46 -5.21 12.08 -9.53
C GLU A 46 -5.01 11.15 -10.73
N ILE A 47 -3.90 10.41 -10.72
CA ILE A 47 -3.69 9.29 -11.63
C ILE A 47 -4.24 8.03 -10.95
N GLU A 48 -5.54 7.84 -11.13
CA GLU A 48 -6.34 6.74 -10.55
C GLU A 48 -5.66 5.36 -10.68
N GLU A 49 -4.90 5.14 -11.75
CA GLU A 49 -4.21 3.88 -12.02
C GLU A 49 -3.00 3.63 -11.12
N TYR A 50 -2.25 4.68 -10.74
CA TYR A 50 -1.19 4.55 -9.75
C TYR A 50 -1.79 4.38 -8.35
N THR A 51 -2.88 5.08 -8.03
CA THR A 51 -3.61 4.87 -6.77
C THR A 51 -4.08 3.41 -6.65
N LYS A 52 -4.67 2.85 -7.71
CA LYS A 52 -5.05 1.43 -7.77
C LYS A 52 -3.84 0.51 -7.62
N LEU A 53 -2.71 0.82 -8.26
CA LEU A 53 -1.49 0.01 -8.15
C LEU A 53 -0.94 0.01 -6.73
N GLN A 54 -0.91 1.17 -6.09
CA GLN A 54 -0.43 1.34 -4.72
C GLN A 54 -1.31 0.59 -3.74
N ALA A 55 -2.64 0.68 -3.90
CA ALA A 55 -3.59 -0.07 -3.08
C ALA A 55 -3.40 -1.58 -3.22
N GLN A 56 -3.29 -2.10 -4.45
CA GLN A 56 -3.03 -3.53 -4.69
C GLN A 56 -1.70 -4.00 -4.13
N SER A 57 -0.66 -3.18 -4.25
CA SER A 57 0.66 -3.51 -3.72
C SER A 57 0.63 -3.55 -2.18
N ARG A 58 -0.08 -2.61 -1.55
CA ARG A 58 -0.27 -2.61 -0.09
C ARG A 58 -1.02 -3.86 0.37
N GLU A 59 -2.11 -4.22 -0.29
CA GLU A 59 -2.89 -5.40 0.07
C GLU A 59 -2.05 -6.69 -0.06
N GLN A 60 -1.30 -6.83 -1.15
CA GLN A 60 -0.45 -8.01 -1.35
C GLN A 60 0.71 -8.09 -0.34
N ALA A 61 1.24 -6.96 0.14
CA ALA A 61 2.28 -6.97 1.17
C ALA A 61 1.76 -7.35 2.56
N LEU A 62 0.44 -7.20 2.79
CA LEU A 62 -0.24 -7.52 4.05
C LEU A 62 -0.88 -8.91 4.06
N SER A 63 -1.21 -9.45 2.88
CA SER A 63 -1.69 -10.82 2.68
C SER A 63 -0.60 -11.85 2.92
#